data_AF-A0A7V3WDW9-F1
#
_entry.id   AF-A0A7V3WDW9-F1
#
_cell.length_a   1.000
_cell.length_b   1.000
_cell.length_c   1.000
_cell.angle_alpha   90.00
_cell.angle_beta   90.00
_cell.angle_gamma   90.00
#
_symmetry.space_group_name_H-M   'P 1'
#
loop_
_entity.id
_entity.type
_entity.pdbx_description
1 polymer ?
#
loop_
_entity_poly.entity_id
_entity_poly.type
_entity_poly.pdbx_seq_one_letter_code
_entity_poly.pdbx_strand_id
1 'polypeptide(L)'
;MKARRMLGLVSVTTAMLTAVVLLYGCGGESAKETTLSIQDTFRTSLHATRLGKATWYSRANGGFEGLTNVSITQMGCMKCHPGTKADGTPIDPATYQPGCDDCHTSPGSPVSDQICLKCHSRQAREMQFYSDIHRQKGFRCMSCHTLEDVHGDGRQYAAWLEPGAVKAKCENCHPQVTSNPAHNIHTKDVDCLACHTQSIVSCYNCHLQSEIQGNVKRPHTVLKDYMLLLRRKDTGKVYTGTIMTLNYNDKTFVAVAPYRAHTIARNARKCEDCHDNAAIREYNQTGRIVLTTWDGSKVVNKKGVIPVPPDWQTAFQLDFVDYTGDPTSPTTDPTKWVFLKTGADGKQMLYAEPLSQEQLQKLSQPYTSP
;
A
#
# COMPACT_ATOMS: atom_id res chain seq x y z
N MET A 1 46.06 34.82 66.82
CA MET A 1 47.16 34.86 65.83
C MET A 1 46.97 33.74 64.83
N LYS A 2 47.27 34.03 63.56
CA LYS A 2 47.00 33.24 62.36
C LYS A 2 47.64 31.85 62.39
N ALA A 3 46.95 30.84 61.85
CA ALA A 3 47.58 29.81 61.03
C ALA A 3 46.55 29.19 60.07
N ARG A 4 46.76 29.43 58.77
CA ARG A 4 46.08 28.79 57.64
C ARG A 4 46.46 27.31 57.55
N ARG A 5 45.53 26.45 57.12
CA ARG A 5 45.85 25.27 56.30
C ARG A 5 44.80 25.08 55.20
N MET A 6 45.32 24.76 54.03
CA MET A 6 44.69 24.78 52.71
C MET A 6 43.56 23.76 52.56
N LEU A 7 42.49 24.17 51.87
CA LEU A 7 41.44 23.31 51.33
C LEU A 7 41.97 22.62 50.07
N GLY A 8 41.98 21.28 50.05
CA GLY A 8 42.13 20.50 48.82
C GLY A 8 40.77 20.30 48.17
N LEU A 9 40.59 20.77 46.93
CA LEU A 9 39.43 20.46 46.11
C LEU A 9 39.47 18.97 45.73
N VAL A 10 38.45 18.21 46.13
CA VAL A 10 38.13 16.91 45.54
C VAL A 10 37.06 17.14 44.47
N SER A 11 37.47 17.07 43.21
CA SER A 11 36.57 17.10 42.07
C SER A 11 35.84 15.76 41.97
N VAL A 12 34.55 15.75 42.33
CA VAL A 12 33.65 14.63 42.05
C VAL A 12 33.07 14.84 40.65
N THR A 13 33.61 14.13 39.66
CA THR A 13 33.02 14.04 38.33
C THR A 13 31.84 13.06 38.37
N THR A 14 30.62 13.59 38.44
CA THR A 14 29.38 12.84 38.19
C THR A 14 29.31 12.50 36.70
N ALA A 15 29.71 11.27 36.35
CA ALA A 15 29.44 10.71 35.04
C ALA A 15 27.93 10.40 34.94
N MET A 16 27.17 11.25 34.25
CA MET A 16 25.84 10.90 33.79
C MET A 16 25.95 9.77 32.76
N LEU A 17 25.65 8.53 33.17
CA LEU A 17 25.33 7.47 32.23
C LEU A 17 23.95 7.79 31.61
N THR A 18 23.96 8.44 30.46
CA THR A 18 22.82 8.41 29.55
C THR A 18 22.69 7.00 28.99
N ALA A 19 21.74 6.22 29.52
CA ALA A 19 21.35 4.96 28.92
C ALA A 19 20.71 5.24 27.56
N VAL A 20 21.49 5.09 26.48
CA VAL A 20 20.98 5.06 25.12
C VAL A 20 20.26 3.72 24.97
N VAL A 21 18.93 3.76 25.09
CA VAL A 21 18.08 2.63 24.69
C VAL A 21 18.15 2.57 23.16
N LEU A 22 19.05 1.72 22.65
CA LEU A 22 19.06 1.30 21.26
C LEU A 22 17.72 0.60 20.97
N LEU A 23 16.83 1.30 20.27
CA LEU A 23 15.67 0.70 19.60
C LEU A 23 16.21 -0.24 18.52
N TYR A 24 16.58 -1.46 18.91
CA TYR A 24 16.79 -2.55 17.98
C TYR A 24 15.49 -2.76 17.22
N GLY A 25 15.52 -2.49 15.91
CA GLY A 25 14.43 -2.86 15.03
C GLY A 25 14.13 -4.34 15.19
N CYS A 26 12.85 -4.69 15.31
CA CYS A 26 12.38 -6.07 15.46
C CYS A 26 12.49 -6.89 14.16
N GLY A 27 13.25 -6.42 13.17
CA GLY A 27 13.67 -7.19 12.01
C GLY A 27 14.71 -8.23 12.43
N GLY A 28 14.27 -9.27 13.14
CA GLY A 28 15.09 -10.43 13.43
C GLY A 28 15.35 -11.21 12.15
N GLU A 29 16.52 -11.03 11.55
CA GLU A 29 17.09 -12.01 10.64
C GLU A 29 18.16 -12.79 11.41
N SER A 30 17.93 -14.10 11.57
CA SER A 30 19.05 -15.04 11.67
C SER A 30 19.79 -14.92 10.35
N ALA A 31 20.98 -14.33 10.36
CA ALA A 31 21.82 -14.14 9.19
C ALA A 31 22.04 -15.49 8.50
N LYS A 32 21.24 -15.77 7.47
CA LYS A 32 21.61 -16.75 6.47
C LYS A 32 22.56 -15.97 5.56
N GLU A 33 23.85 -16.27 5.63
CA GLU A 33 24.84 -15.65 4.74
C GLU A 33 24.38 -15.81 3.29
N THR A 34 23.86 -14.72 2.74
CA THR A 34 23.68 -14.59 1.30
C THR A 34 25.08 -14.46 0.72
N THR A 35 25.46 -15.38 -0.17
CA THR A 35 26.77 -15.32 -0.86
C THR A 35 26.86 -14.17 -1.87
N LEU A 36 25.76 -13.45 -2.10
CA LEU A 36 25.64 -12.36 -3.05
C LEU A 36 25.88 -11.00 -2.38
N SER A 37 26.52 -10.08 -3.11
CA SER A 37 26.67 -8.70 -2.66
C SER A 37 25.32 -7.95 -2.64
N ILE A 38 25.24 -6.84 -1.89
CA ILE A 38 24.07 -5.94 -1.93
C ILE A 38 23.82 -5.43 -3.35
N GLN A 39 24.88 -5.18 -4.13
CA GLN A 39 24.74 -4.73 -5.51
C GLN A 39 24.10 -5.81 -6.39
N ASP A 40 24.45 -7.09 -6.19
CA ASP A 40 23.91 -8.19 -6.97
C ASP A 40 22.45 -8.49 -6.60
N THR A 41 22.13 -8.49 -5.31
CA THR A 41 20.75 -8.64 -4.85
C THR A 41 19.88 -7.48 -5.34
N PHE A 42 20.38 -6.23 -5.28
CA PHE A 42 19.63 -5.03 -5.71
C PHE A 42 19.20 -5.12 -7.16
N ARG A 43 20.06 -5.61 -8.07
CA ARG A 43 19.73 -5.77 -9.49
C ARG A 43 18.49 -6.64 -9.75
N THR A 44 18.21 -7.58 -8.85
CA THR A 44 17.03 -8.46 -8.95
C THR A 44 15.83 -7.97 -8.14
N SER A 45 16.01 -6.95 -7.30
CA SER A 45 14.97 -6.39 -6.44
C SER A 45 13.82 -5.76 -7.22
N LEU A 46 12.66 -5.63 -6.57
CA LEU A 46 11.52 -4.90 -7.13
C LEU A 46 11.77 -3.39 -7.25
N HIS A 47 12.69 -2.82 -6.47
CA HIS A 47 13.09 -1.42 -6.59
C HIS A 47 13.89 -1.16 -7.88
N ALA A 48 14.79 -2.08 -8.24
CA ALA A 48 15.54 -1.99 -9.50
C ALA A 48 14.68 -2.37 -10.71
N THR A 49 13.99 -3.51 -10.65
CA THR A 49 13.30 -4.08 -11.82
C THR A 49 11.93 -3.46 -12.08
N ARG A 50 11.25 -2.97 -11.03
CA ARG A 50 9.88 -2.41 -11.08
C ARG A 50 8.84 -3.35 -11.69
N LEU A 51 9.14 -4.66 -11.71
CA LEU A 51 8.34 -5.68 -12.43
C LEU A 51 6.88 -5.73 -12.00
N GLY A 52 6.57 -5.36 -10.75
CA GLY A 52 5.19 -5.27 -10.29
C GLY A 52 4.29 -4.47 -11.24
N LYS A 53 4.75 -3.33 -11.75
CA LYS A 53 3.95 -2.51 -12.69
C LYS A 53 3.64 -3.28 -13.98
N ALA A 54 4.66 -3.90 -14.57
CA ALA A 54 4.56 -4.70 -15.79
C ALA A 54 3.67 -5.94 -15.60
N THR A 55 3.86 -6.66 -14.50
CA THR A 55 3.07 -7.85 -14.14
C THR A 55 1.58 -7.52 -14.06
N TRP A 56 1.20 -6.45 -13.37
CA TRP A 56 -0.20 -6.08 -13.22
C TRP A 56 -0.82 -5.57 -14.53
N TYR A 57 -0.06 -4.80 -15.31
CA TYR A 57 -0.57 -4.20 -16.55
C TYR A 57 -0.68 -5.20 -17.72
N SER A 58 0.18 -6.23 -17.75
CA SER A 58 0.34 -7.12 -18.90
C SER A 58 -0.95 -7.86 -19.28
N ARG A 59 -1.18 -7.99 -20.59
CA ARG A 59 -2.29 -8.78 -21.13
C ARG A 59 -2.25 -10.25 -20.70
N ALA A 60 -1.05 -10.80 -20.50
CA ALA A 60 -0.87 -12.21 -20.12
C ALA A 60 -1.47 -12.51 -18.74
N ASN A 61 -1.58 -11.49 -17.89
CA ASN A 61 -2.16 -11.58 -16.56
C ASN A 61 -3.59 -11.01 -16.51
N GLY A 62 -4.23 -10.77 -17.66
CA GLY A 62 -5.54 -10.11 -17.73
C GLY A 62 -5.51 -8.63 -17.39
N GLY A 63 -4.33 -8.01 -17.47
CA GLY A 63 -4.12 -6.58 -17.21
C GLY A 63 -4.67 -5.69 -18.32
N PHE A 64 -4.63 -4.38 -18.08
CA PHE A 64 -5.27 -3.39 -18.94
C PHE A 64 -4.71 -3.32 -20.37
N GLU A 65 -3.47 -3.77 -20.59
CA GLU A 65 -2.90 -3.92 -21.94
C GLU A 65 -3.82 -4.77 -22.83
N GLY A 66 -4.48 -5.80 -22.27
CA GLY A 66 -5.39 -6.66 -23.01
C GLY A 66 -6.61 -5.94 -23.59
N LEU A 67 -7.02 -4.81 -23.00
CA LEU A 67 -8.14 -4.01 -23.48
C LEU A 67 -7.74 -2.92 -24.47
N THR A 68 -6.53 -2.37 -24.32
CA THR A 68 -6.11 -1.16 -25.05
C THR A 68 -5.08 -1.44 -26.14
N ASN A 69 -4.37 -2.56 -26.05
CA ASN A 69 -3.21 -2.88 -26.87
C ASN A 69 -2.09 -1.82 -26.78
N VAL A 70 -2.11 -0.97 -25.75
CA VAL A 70 -1.05 0.01 -25.46
C VAL A 70 0.02 -0.69 -24.62
N SER A 71 1.26 -0.72 -25.08
CA SER A 71 2.36 -1.31 -24.32
C SER A 71 2.69 -0.48 -23.07
N ILE A 72 3.03 -1.15 -21.96
CA ILE A 72 3.44 -0.45 -20.73
C ILE A 72 4.66 0.46 -20.93
N THR A 73 5.50 0.19 -21.92
CA THR A 73 6.70 0.99 -22.24
C THR A 73 6.35 2.41 -22.72
N GLN A 74 5.12 2.62 -23.19
CA GLN A 74 4.60 3.94 -23.54
C GLN A 74 4.16 4.76 -22.32
N MET A 75 3.97 4.11 -21.16
CA MET A 75 3.50 4.77 -19.97
C MET A 75 4.61 5.57 -19.30
N GLY A 76 4.31 6.84 -19.02
CA GLY A 76 5.13 7.71 -18.17
C GLY A 76 5.55 7.03 -16.87
N CYS A 77 4.66 6.24 -16.26
CA CYS A 77 4.88 5.60 -14.97
C CYS A 77 6.03 4.59 -14.94
N MET A 78 6.48 4.07 -16.09
CA MET A 78 7.70 3.25 -16.19
C MET A 78 8.98 4.10 -16.11
N LYS A 79 8.89 5.36 -16.55
CA LYS A 79 9.96 6.38 -16.53
C LYS A 79 9.85 7.34 -15.34
N CYS A 80 8.73 7.33 -14.61
CA CYS A 80 8.51 8.19 -13.45
C CYS A 80 9.44 7.81 -12.27
N HIS A 81 10.52 8.56 -12.14
CA HIS A 81 11.25 8.76 -10.89
C HIS A 81 10.76 10.08 -10.23
N PRO A 82 10.92 10.31 -8.91
CA PRO A 82 10.57 11.57 -8.22
C PRO A 82 11.32 12.83 -8.68
N GLY A 83 11.88 12.85 -9.88
CA GLY A 83 12.53 14.01 -10.49
C GLY A 83 13.96 14.26 -10.04
N THR A 84 14.36 13.81 -8.83
CA THR A 84 15.74 13.92 -8.34
C THR A 84 16.25 12.64 -7.71
N LYS A 85 17.56 12.48 -7.67
CA LYS A 85 18.29 11.50 -6.83
C LYS A 85 18.22 11.89 -5.35
N ALA A 86 18.83 11.08 -4.47
CA ALA A 86 18.87 11.31 -3.02
C ALA A 86 19.61 12.61 -2.64
N ASP A 87 20.65 12.97 -3.39
CA ASP A 87 21.43 14.20 -3.23
C ASP A 87 20.76 15.46 -3.82
N GLY A 88 19.60 15.30 -4.47
CA GLY A 88 18.88 16.39 -5.15
C GLY A 88 19.28 16.59 -6.61
N THR A 89 20.22 15.82 -7.14
CA THR A 89 20.60 15.86 -8.56
C THR A 89 19.37 15.57 -9.43
N PRO A 90 19.01 16.45 -10.38
CA PRO A 90 17.90 16.21 -11.30
C PRO A 90 18.11 14.95 -12.14
N ILE A 91 17.02 14.25 -12.42
CA ILE A 91 17.02 13.06 -13.26
C ILE A 91 16.45 13.39 -14.62
N ASP A 92 17.20 13.02 -15.66
CA ASP A 92 16.69 12.95 -17.03
C ASP A 92 15.93 11.63 -17.24
N PRO A 93 14.60 11.66 -17.43
CA PRO A 93 13.81 10.45 -17.63
C PRO A 93 14.20 9.66 -18.89
N ALA A 94 14.90 10.26 -19.86
CA ALA A 94 15.31 9.58 -21.09
C ALA A 94 16.49 8.62 -20.88
N THR A 95 17.38 8.93 -19.93
CA THR A 95 18.63 8.17 -19.68
C THR A 95 18.66 7.48 -18.32
N TYR A 96 17.67 7.76 -17.47
CA TYR A 96 17.58 7.25 -16.12
C TYR A 96 17.60 5.71 -16.02
N GLN A 97 18.40 5.21 -15.07
CA GLN A 97 18.42 3.83 -14.63
C GLN A 97 18.37 3.78 -13.10
N PRO A 98 17.60 2.85 -12.49
CA PRO A 98 17.58 2.69 -11.04
C PRO A 98 18.95 2.38 -10.45
N GLY A 99 19.29 3.06 -9.37
CA GLY A 99 20.62 3.00 -8.77
C GLY A 99 20.63 3.19 -7.26
N CYS A 100 21.78 2.96 -6.64
CA CYS A 100 21.95 3.15 -5.19
C CYS A 100 21.74 4.63 -4.79
N ASP A 101 22.09 5.54 -5.70
CA ASP A 101 22.00 6.99 -5.56
C ASP A 101 20.57 7.54 -5.63
N ASP A 102 19.59 6.71 -6.00
CA ASP A 102 18.17 7.03 -5.81
C ASP A 102 17.81 7.13 -4.32
N CYS A 103 18.50 6.33 -3.48
CA CYS A 103 18.24 6.23 -2.05
C CYS A 103 19.34 6.85 -1.18
N HIS A 104 20.59 6.73 -1.62
CA HIS A 104 21.78 7.05 -0.85
C HIS A 104 22.50 8.27 -1.41
N THR A 105 22.91 9.23 -0.57
CA THR A 105 23.77 10.34 -1.01
C THR A 105 25.22 9.90 -1.25
N SER A 106 25.64 8.86 -0.55
CA SER A 106 26.87 8.10 -0.78
C SER A 106 26.61 6.62 -0.50
N PRO A 107 27.28 5.66 -1.17
CA PRO A 107 27.06 4.23 -0.94
C PRO A 107 27.06 3.87 0.56
N GLY A 108 25.96 3.25 1.03
CA GLY A 108 25.78 2.83 2.42
C GLY A 108 25.33 3.93 3.40
N SER A 109 25.11 5.17 2.96
CA SER A 109 24.59 6.25 3.81
C SER A 109 23.20 5.93 4.38
N PRO A 110 22.83 6.39 5.59
CA PRO A 110 21.47 6.19 6.10
C PRO A 110 20.41 6.83 5.20
N VAL A 111 19.31 6.11 4.99
CA VAL A 111 18.17 6.59 4.18
C VAL A 111 17.09 7.13 5.11
N SER A 112 16.60 8.34 4.83
CA SER A 112 15.46 8.90 5.58
C SER A 112 14.12 8.46 4.99
N ASP A 113 13.08 8.38 5.81
CA ASP A 113 11.72 8.05 5.34
C ASP A 113 11.23 8.99 4.23
N GLN A 114 11.70 10.25 4.21
CA GLN A 114 11.34 11.21 3.16
C GLN A 114 11.80 10.74 1.77
N ILE A 115 12.93 10.05 1.66
CA ILE A 115 13.39 9.46 0.40
C ILE A 115 12.43 8.36 -0.06
N CYS A 116 11.97 7.50 0.85
CA CYS A 116 10.97 6.47 0.54
C CYS A 116 9.66 7.11 0.05
N LEU A 117 9.19 8.15 0.75
CA LEU A 117 7.90 8.82 0.48
C LEU A 117 7.85 9.58 -0.84
N LYS A 118 9.01 9.96 -1.42
CA LYS A 118 9.08 10.53 -2.78
C LYS A 118 8.47 9.58 -3.83
N CYS A 119 8.68 8.26 -3.66
CA CYS A 119 8.15 7.23 -4.56
C CYS A 119 6.85 6.61 -4.01
N HIS A 120 6.81 6.35 -2.71
CA HIS A 120 5.68 5.77 -1.98
C HIS A 120 4.61 6.82 -1.66
N SER A 121 4.18 7.55 -2.70
CA SER A 121 3.21 8.65 -2.61
C SER A 121 1.85 8.23 -2.02
N ARG A 122 1.45 6.96 -2.20
CA ARG A 122 0.27 6.40 -1.57
C ARG A 122 0.42 6.35 -0.05
N GLN A 123 1.56 5.88 0.45
CA GLN A 123 1.88 5.88 1.88
C GLN A 123 2.02 7.30 2.42
N ALA A 124 2.58 8.24 1.64
CA ALA A 124 2.60 9.66 2.02
C ALA A 124 1.18 10.21 2.22
N ARG A 125 0.22 9.86 1.35
CA ARG A 125 -1.19 10.23 1.54
C ARG A 125 -1.84 9.52 2.74
N GLU A 126 -1.52 8.24 2.96
CA GLU A 126 -1.98 7.53 4.17
C GLU A 126 -1.53 8.25 5.45
N MET A 127 -0.28 8.72 5.50
CA MET A 127 0.25 9.50 6.62
C MET A 127 -0.43 10.87 6.80
N GLN A 128 -0.92 11.48 5.71
CA GLN A 128 -1.68 12.73 5.78
C GLN A 128 -3.10 12.52 6.30
N PHE A 129 -3.72 11.39 5.99
CA PHE A 129 -5.12 11.13 6.32
C PHE A 129 -5.32 10.37 7.63
N TYR A 130 -4.36 9.54 8.02
CA TYR A 130 -4.51 8.63 9.14
C TYR A 130 -3.26 8.58 10.02
N SER A 131 -3.53 8.41 11.31
CA SER A 131 -2.52 8.03 12.27
C SER A 131 -2.06 6.58 12.06
N ASP A 132 -0.95 6.20 12.69
CA ASP A 132 -0.51 4.82 12.78
C ASP A 132 0.16 4.61 14.13
N ILE A 133 -0.19 3.53 14.84
CA ILE A 133 0.28 3.29 16.19
C ILE A 133 1.79 3.03 16.26
N HIS A 134 2.39 2.44 15.21
CA HIS A 134 3.83 2.21 15.16
C HIS A 134 4.55 3.53 14.92
N ARG A 135 4.08 4.36 13.97
CA ARG A 135 4.65 5.70 13.76
C ARG A 135 4.55 6.60 14.98
N GLN A 136 3.42 6.54 15.71
CA GLN A 136 3.26 7.26 16.98
C GLN A 136 4.27 6.81 18.05
N LYS A 137 4.74 5.56 17.98
CA LYS A 137 5.81 5.02 18.84
C LYS A 137 7.23 5.27 18.28
N GLY A 138 7.37 6.08 17.23
CA GLY A 138 8.66 6.42 16.64
C GLY A 138 9.21 5.41 15.63
N PHE A 139 8.42 4.40 15.23
CA PHE A 139 8.83 3.46 14.18
C PHE A 139 8.86 4.17 12.82
N ARG A 140 9.86 3.80 12.02
CA ARG A 140 10.15 4.32 10.68
C ARG A 140 9.95 3.22 9.64
N CYS A 141 10.12 3.55 8.35
CA CYS A 141 9.91 2.58 7.27
C CYS A 141 10.74 1.29 7.47
N MET A 142 12.04 1.46 7.75
CA MET A 142 12.98 0.36 7.99
C MET A 142 12.82 -0.32 9.36
N SER A 143 11.94 0.16 10.23
CA SER A 143 11.62 -0.56 11.47
C SER A 143 10.78 -1.81 11.20
N CYS A 144 10.06 -1.85 10.07
CA CYS A 144 9.26 -2.99 9.62
C CYS A 144 9.85 -3.66 8.37
N HIS A 145 10.41 -2.86 7.44
CA HIS A 145 11.03 -3.38 6.22
C HIS A 145 12.48 -3.79 6.46
N THR A 146 12.84 -5.00 6.01
CA THR A 146 14.21 -5.52 6.13
C THR A 146 15.10 -4.97 5.01
N LEU A 147 16.42 -5.22 5.10
CA LEU A 147 17.32 -4.91 4.00
C LEU A 147 16.96 -5.73 2.76
N GLU A 148 16.53 -6.99 2.92
CA GLU A 148 16.06 -7.83 1.81
C GLU A 148 14.79 -7.26 1.14
N ASP A 149 13.89 -6.60 1.88
CA ASP A 149 12.71 -5.95 1.28
C ASP A 149 13.10 -4.80 0.31
N VAL A 150 14.23 -4.15 0.58
CA VAL A 150 14.68 -2.98 -0.18
C VAL A 150 15.68 -3.38 -1.25
N HIS A 151 16.75 -4.06 -0.85
CA HIS A 151 17.84 -4.50 -1.71
C HIS A 151 17.56 -5.84 -2.40
N GLY A 152 16.48 -6.55 -2.07
CA GLY A 152 16.23 -7.90 -2.60
C GLY A 152 17.06 -8.97 -1.90
N ASP A 153 16.73 -10.22 -2.18
CA ASP A 153 17.38 -11.43 -1.64
C ASP A 153 18.07 -12.25 -2.73
N GLY A 154 18.24 -11.68 -3.93
CA GLY A 154 18.81 -12.34 -5.10
C GLY A 154 17.78 -13.06 -5.96
N ARG A 155 16.53 -13.20 -5.49
CA ARG A 155 15.41 -13.70 -6.31
C ARG A 155 14.68 -12.54 -6.96
N GLN A 156 14.51 -12.63 -8.28
CA GLN A 156 13.61 -11.73 -8.98
C GLN A 156 12.15 -12.14 -8.73
N TYR A 157 11.37 -11.20 -8.22
CA TYR A 157 9.93 -11.35 -8.03
C TYR A 157 9.14 -10.58 -9.11
N ALA A 158 8.02 -11.13 -9.53
CA ALA A 158 7.06 -10.52 -10.45
C ALA A 158 6.25 -9.40 -9.77
N ALA A 159 6.03 -9.48 -8.45
CA ALA A 159 5.35 -8.45 -7.67
C ALA A 159 5.68 -8.56 -6.18
N TRP A 160 5.46 -7.47 -5.42
CA TRP A 160 5.61 -7.45 -3.95
C TRP A 160 4.62 -8.39 -3.23
N LEU A 161 3.57 -8.81 -3.95
CA LEU A 161 2.57 -9.77 -3.52
C LEU A 161 2.97 -11.22 -3.83
N GLU A 162 4.21 -11.51 -4.19
CA GLU A 162 4.66 -12.90 -4.21
C GLU A 162 5.10 -13.38 -2.82
N PRO A 163 4.89 -14.66 -2.49
CA PRO A 163 5.35 -15.23 -1.23
C PRO A 163 6.86 -14.98 -1.04
N GLY A 164 7.19 -14.32 0.07
CA GLY A 164 8.57 -14.00 0.41
C GLY A 164 9.13 -12.74 -0.24
N ALA A 165 8.43 -12.06 -1.16
CA ALA A 165 8.91 -10.81 -1.76
C ALA A 165 8.98 -9.66 -0.74
N VAL A 166 8.15 -9.70 0.30
CA VAL A 166 8.17 -8.78 1.44
C VAL A 166 8.17 -9.60 2.73
N LYS A 167 9.15 -9.37 3.60
CA LYS A 167 9.39 -10.07 4.87
C LYS A 167 8.66 -9.42 6.05
N ALA A 168 8.24 -8.15 5.92
CA ALA A 168 7.48 -7.44 6.94
C ALA A 168 6.19 -8.18 7.35
N LYS A 169 6.13 -8.63 8.60
CA LYS A 169 5.03 -9.40 9.20
C LYS A 169 4.76 -8.93 10.62
N CYS A 170 3.49 -8.95 11.03
CA CYS A 170 3.07 -8.53 12.37
C CYS A 170 3.69 -9.42 13.44
N GLU A 171 3.74 -10.73 13.14
CA GLU A 171 4.19 -11.80 14.01
C GLU A 171 5.68 -11.73 14.37
N ASN A 172 6.49 -11.02 13.56
CA ASN A 172 7.91 -10.79 13.88
C ASN A 172 8.09 -9.94 15.14
N CYS A 173 7.11 -9.08 15.47
CA CYS A 173 7.12 -8.21 16.66
C CYS A 173 6.03 -8.60 17.68
N HIS A 174 4.95 -9.21 17.20
CA HIS A 174 3.81 -9.68 17.97
C HIS A 174 3.71 -11.21 17.92
N PRO A 175 4.72 -11.94 18.46
CA PRO A 175 4.76 -13.40 18.37
C PRO A 175 3.66 -14.06 19.22
N GLN A 176 3.10 -13.32 20.17
CA GLN A 176 1.97 -13.72 20.99
C GLN A 176 0.97 -12.57 20.99
N VAL A 177 -0.28 -12.87 20.67
CA VAL A 177 -1.39 -11.92 20.75
C VAL A 177 -2.20 -12.20 21.99
N THR A 178 -2.64 -11.15 22.69
CA THR A 178 -3.47 -11.30 23.90
C THR A 178 -4.75 -12.05 23.56
N SER A 179 -5.07 -13.12 24.28
CA SER A 179 -6.32 -13.85 24.07
C SER A 179 -7.52 -12.95 24.36
N ASN A 180 -8.47 -12.96 23.43
CA ASN A 180 -9.78 -12.33 23.54
C ASN A 180 -10.75 -13.06 22.59
N PRO A 181 -12.08 -12.83 22.69
CA PRO A 181 -13.04 -13.52 21.84
C PRO A 181 -12.72 -13.41 20.34
N ALA A 182 -12.35 -12.22 19.86
CA ALA A 182 -12.04 -12.02 18.45
C ALA A 182 -10.79 -12.80 18.00
N HIS A 183 -9.70 -12.77 18.77
CA HIS A 183 -8.48 -13.52 18.43
C HIS A 183 -8.70 -15.04 18.49
N ASN A 184 -9.45 -15.52 19.47
CA ASN A 184 -9.72 -16.95 19.65
C ASN A 184 -10.54 -17.52 18.48
N ILE A 185 -11.36 -16.69 17.83
CA ILE A 185 -12.19 -17.08 16.68
C ILE A 185 -11.44 -16.90 15.36
N HIS A 186 -10.72 -15.78 15.17
CA HIS A 186 -10.32 -15.33 13.83
C HIS A 186 -8.86 -15.56 13.46
N THR A 187 -7.92 -15.68 14.41
CA THR A 187 -6.47 -15.67 14.12
C THR A 187 -6.01 -16.75 13.13
N LYS A 188 -6.73 -17.87 13.06
CA LYS A 188 -6.47 -18.94 12.10
C LYS A 188 -6.84 -18.56 10.66
N ASP A 189 -7.96 -17.87 10.48
CA ASP A 189 -8.60 -17.69 9.16
C ASP A 189 -8.59 -16.24 8.65
N VAL A 190 -8.24 -15.27 9.51
CA VAL A 190 -8.22 -13.84 9.20
C VAL A 190 -6.85 -13.26 9.52
N ASP A 191 -6.29 -12.52 8.58
CA ASP A 191 -5.03 -11.81 8.73
C ASP A 191 -5.17 -10.60 9.65
N CYS A 192 -4.13 -10.29 10.42
CA CYS A 192 -4.12 -9.16 11.35
C CYS A 192 -4.56 -7.85 10.70
N LEU A 193 -4.19 -7.62 9.43
CA LEU A 193 -4.51 -6.40 8.70
C LEU A 193 -6.01 -6.21 8.48
N ALA A 194 -6.78 -7.28 8.32
CA ALA A 194 -8.22 -7.20 8.11
C ALA A 194 -8.93 -6.52 9.30
N CYS A 195 -8.41 -6.70 10.52
CA CYS A 195 -8.95 -6.11 11.74
C CYS A 195 -8.23 -4.83 12.17
N HIS A 196 -6.91 -4.76 12.01
CA HIS A 196 -6.09 -3.67 12.56
C HIS A 196 -5.82 -2.50 11.60
N THR A 197 -6.21 -2.61 10.33
CA THR A 197 -6.08 -1.50 9.37
C THR A 197 -7.20 -0.47 9.54
N GLN A 198 -6.87 0.82 9.73
CA GLN A 198 -7.86 1.90 9.86
C GLN A 198 -8.60 2.18 8.55
N SER A 199 -7.88 2.20 7.43
CA SER A 199 -8.47 2.41 6.12
C SER A 199 -7.47 2.17 4.99
N ILE A 200 -7.99 1.98 3.79
CA ILE A 200 -7.25 1.98 2.53
C ILE A 200 -7.41 3.33 1.82
N VAL A 201 -6.30 3.85 1.32
CA VAL A 201 -6.25 5.00 0.40
C VAL A 201 -6.06 4.50 -1.00
N SER A 202 -6.87 4.88 -1.99
CA SER A 202 -6.68 4.42 -3.38
C SER A 202 -6.84 5.55 -4.39
N CYS A 203 -5.89 5.69 -5.31
CA CYS A 203 -6.09 6.56 -6.46
C CYS A 203 -7.18 5.96 -7.35
N TYR A 204 -8.15 6.78 -7.75
CA TYR A 204 -9.30 6.36 -8.53
C TYR A 204 -9.33 7.03 -9.90
N ASN A 205 -9.64 6.23 -10.91
CA ASN A 205 -9.91 6.65 -12.28
C ASN A 205 -8.72 7.39 -12.90
N CYS A 206 -7.56 6.73 -12.94
CA CYS A 206 -6.39 7.26 -13.64
C CYS A 206 -6.70 7.42 -15.14
N HIS A 207 -6.64 8.66 -15.62
CA HIS A 207 -6.82 8.98 -17.03
C HIS A 207 -5.54 8.71 -17.80
N LEU A 208 -5.46 7.58 -18.51
CA LEU A 208 -4.20 7.13 -19.12
C LEU A 208 -3.79 7.93 -20.35
N GLN A 209 -4.73 8.58 -21.04
CA GLN A 209 -4.38 9.46 -22.16
C GLN A 209 -3.48 10.60 -21.66
N SER A 210 -3.72 11.14 -20.47
CA SER A 210 -2.83 12.14 -19.85
C SER A 210 -1.45 11.60 -19.53
N GLU A 211 -1.36 10.34 -19.10
CA GLU A 211 -0.08 9.69 -18.81
C GLU A 211 0.72 9.42 -20.09
N ILE A 212 0.06 8.96 -21.16
CA ILE A 212 0.70 8.60 -22.43
C ILE A 212 1.12 9.86 -23.20
N GLN A 213 0.23 10.85 -23.30
CA GLN A 213 0.44 12.03 -24.15
C GLN A 213 1.20 13.14 -23.42
N GLY A 214 0.91 13.32 -22.13
CA GLY A 214 1.45 14.41 -21.32
C GLY A 214 2.48 14.01 -20.28
N ASN A 215 2.67 12.70 -20.03
CA ASN A 215 3.42 12.22 -18.86
C ASN A 215 2.86 12.79 -17.54
N VAL A 216 1.53 12.97 -17.47
CA VAL A 216 0.83 13.54 -16.32
C VAL A 216 -0.03 12.50 -15.64
N LYS A 217 0.31 12.18 -14.38
CA LYS A 217 -0.52 11.35 -13.50
C LYS A 217 -1.79 12.09 -13.13
N ARG A 218 -2.91 11.68 -13.72
CA ARG A 218 -4.21 12.33 -13.55
C ARG A 218 -5.27 11.36 -13.02
N PRO A 219 -5.23 10.98 -11.73
CA PRO A 219 -6.38 10.37 -11.09
C PRO A 219 -7.48 11.41 -10.88
N HIS A 220 -8.75 11.02 -10.98
CA HIS A 220 -9.87 11.89 -10.65
C HIS A 220 -9.89 12.25 -9.16
N THR A 221 -9.79 11.24 -8.30
CA THR A 221 -9.87 11.43 -6.86
C THR A 221 -9.12 10.34 -6.10
N VAL A 222 -9.09 10.48 -4.78
CA VAL A 222 -8.52 9.50 -3.86
C VAL A 222 -9.65 8.94 -3.00
N LEU A 223 -9.88 7.63 -3.10
CA LEU A 223 -10.81 6.92 -2.24
C LEU A 223 -10.20 6.73 -0.86
N LYS A 224 -11.04 6.83 0.17
CA LYS A 224 -10.64 6.73 1.57
C LYS A 224 -11.80 6.26 2.46
N ASP A 225 -11.54 5.97 3.73
CA ASP A 225 -12.45 5.44 4.74
C ASP A 225 -13.17 4.15 4.34
N TYR A 226 -12.48 3.30 3.55
CA TYR A 226 -12.98 1.99 3.13
C TYR A 226 -11.89 0.92 3.20
N MET A 227 -12.30 -0.34 3.09
CA MET A 227 -11.41 -1.45 2.77
C MET A 227 -12.20 -2.59 2.13
N LEU A 228 -11.53 -3.39 1.30
CA LEU A 228 -12.11 -4.64 0.84
C LEU A 228 -11.71 -5.80 1.77
N LEU A 229 -12.56 -6.84 1.85
CA LEU A 229 -12.19 -8.15 2.39
C LEU A 229 -12.17 -9.17 1.26
N LEU A 230 -11.01 -9.77 1.03
CA LEU A 230 -10.79 -10.84 0.06
C LEU A 230 -9.94 -11.93 0.70
N ARG A 231 -9.79 -13.09 0.06
CA ARG A 231 -8.82 -14.09 0.51
C ARG A 231 -7.49 -13.87 -0.16
N ARG A 232 -6.43 -13.96 0.64
CA ARG A 232 -5.07 -13.97 0.14
C ARG A 232 -4.75 -15.36 -0.44
N LYS A 233 -4.31 -15.44 -1.70
CA LYS A 233 -4.15 -16.73 -2.40
C LYS A 233 -3.08 -17.64 -1.78
N ASP A 234 -2.01 -17.08 -1.23
CA ASP A 234 -0.90 -17.86 -0.66
C ASP A 234 -1.23 -18.52 0.69
N THR A 235 -2.11 -17.92 1.47
CA THR A 235 -2.40 -18.30 2.86
C THR A 235 -3.84 -18.75 3.07
N GLY A 236 -4.75 -18.42 2.15
CA GLY A 236 -6.19 -18.65 2.28
C GLY A 236 -6.89 -17.73 3.29
N LYS A 237 -6.14 -16.91 4.05
CA LYS A 237 -6.72 -16.03 5.06
C LYS A 237 -7.50 -14.88 4.45
N VAL A 238 -8.57 -14.45 5.14
CA VAL A 238 -9.23 -13.17 4.84
C VAL A 238 -8.25 -12.03 5.10
N TYR A 239 -8.07 -11.17 4.12
CA TYR A 239 -7.04 -10.16 4.05
C TYR A 239 -7.61 -8.85 3.52
N THR A 240 -6.98 -7.74 3.88
CA THR A 240 -7.40 -6.43 3.40
C THR A 240 -7.10 -6.26 1.91
N GLY A 241 -8.11 -5.86 1.14
CA GLY A 241 -7.98 -5.57 -0.28
C GLY A 241 -8.13 -4.10 -0.62
N THR A 242 -7.70 -3.76 -1.82
CA THR A 242 -7.83 -2.46 -2.45
C THR A 242 -8.42 -2.61 -3.86
N ILE A 243 -8.86 -1.48 -4.41
CA ILE A 243 -9.04 -1.34 -5.86
C ILE A 243 -8.03 -0.35 -6.44
N MET A 244 -7.74 -0.48 -7.72
CA MET A 244 -7.14 0.56 -8.55
C MET A 244 -7.89 0.61 -9.87
N THR A 245 -8.28 1.81 -10.29
CA THR A 245 -9.11 2.01 -11.48
C THR A 245 -8.47 2.99 -12.43
N LEU A 246 -8.75 2.80 -13.72
CA LEU A 246 -8.22 3.63 -14.79
C LEU A 246 -9.16 3.60 -15.98
N ASN A 247 -8.98 4.55 -16.89
CA ASN A 247 -9.68 4.59 -18.16
C ASN A 247 -8.75 5.01 -19.31
N TYR A 248 -9.11 4.58 -20.53
CA TYR A 248 -8.48 4.96 -21.79
C TYR A 248 -9.44 4.76 -22.96
N ASN A 249 -9.72 5.83 -23.72
CA ASN A 249 -10.62 5.84 -24.89
C ASN A 249 -11.94 5.09 -24.60
N ASP A 250 -12.69 5.57 -23.61
CA ASP A 250 -13.95 4.99 -23.10
C ASP A 250 -13.86 3.58 -22.50
N LYS A 251 -12.69 2.93 -22.56
CA LYS A 251 -12.43 1.66 -21.87
C LYS A 251 -12.10 1.93 -20.42
N THR A 252 -12.66 1.13 -19.54
CA THR A 252 -12.61 1.26 -18.08
C THR A 252 -12.14 -0.05 -17.48
N PHE A 253 -11.35 0.05 -16.42
CA PHE A 253 -10.73 -1.11 -15.80
C PHE A 253 -10.67 -0.98 -14.29
N VAL A 254 -10.84 -2.12 -13.63
CA VAL A 254 -10.64 -2.25 -12.19
C VAL A 254 -9.74 -3.45 -11.89
N ALA A 255 -8.65 -3.19 -11.16
CA ALA A 255 -7.88 -4.21 -10.49
C ALA A 255 -8.31 -4.30 -9.02
N VAL A 256 -8.58 -5.50 -8.54
CA VAL A 256 -8.80 -5.83 -7.12
C VAL A 256 -7.58 -6.61 -6.63
N ALA A 257 -6.97 -6.17 -5.52
CA ALA A 257 -5.72 -6.75 -5.05
C ALA A 257 -5.63 -6.77 -3.52
N PRO A 258 -4.90 -7.72 -2.91
CA PRO A 258 -4.48 -7.60 -1.52
C PRO A 258 -3.66 -6.33 -1.33
N TYR A 259 -3.78 -5.71 -0.17
CA TYR A 259 -3.06 -4.49 0.14
C TYR A 259 -2.74 -4.37 1.64
N ARG A 260 -1.50 -3.97 1.92
CA ARG A 260 -1.00 -3.70 3.27
C ARG A 260 -0.93 -2.18 3.46
N ALA A 261 -1.95 -1.60 4.09
CA ALA A 261 -1.96 -0.18 4.40
C ALA A 261 -1.00 0.15 5.55
N HIS A 262 -0.46 1.37 5.53
CA HIS A 262 0.38 1.91 6.59
C HIS A 262 -0.48 2.74 7.55
N THR A 263 -1.62 2.21 7.97
CA THR A 263 -2.63 2.91 8.78
C THR A 263 -3.05 2.04 9.97
N ILE A 264 -2.10 1.41 10.65
CA ILE A 264 -2.40 0.43 11.69
C ILE A 264 -2.94 1.12 12.94
N ALA A 265 -4.13 0.70 13.38
CA ALA A 265 -4.76 1.15 14.62
C ALA A 265 -4.23 0.38 15.83
N ARG A 266 -4.21 1.05 16.99
CA ARG A 266 -4.04 0.38 18.29
C ARG A 266 -5.19 -0.59 18.55
N ASN A 267 -6.43 -0.13 18.37
CA ASN A 267 -7.63 -0.92 18.61
C ASN A 267 -8.13 -1.47 17.27
N ALA A 268 -8.41 -2.77 17.22
CA ALA A 268 -9.02 -3.39 16.06
C ALA A 268 -10.44 -2.85 15.81
N ARG A 269 -10.94 -3.09 14.60
CA ARG A 269 -12.35 -2.86 14.24
C ARG A 269 -13.30 -3.63 15.14
N LYS A 270 -14.51 -3.11 15.26
CA LYS A 270 -15.60 -3.78 15.96
C LYS A 270 -16.21 -4.87 15.11
N CYS A 271 -16.95 -5.78 15.74
CA CYS A 271 -17.64 -6.88 15.07
C CYS A 271 -18.63 -6.33 14.04
N GLU A 272 -19.43 -5.33 14.44
CA GLU A 272 -20.45 -4.68 13.61
C GLU A 272 -19.88 -3.89 12.41
N ASP A 273 -18.58 -3.58 12.39
CA ASP A 273 -17.95 -2.98 11.21
C ASP A 273 -17.87 -3.97 10.04
N CYS A 274 -17.76 -5.26 10.35
CA CYS A 274 -17.59 -6.35 9.38
C CYS A 274 -18.84 -7.22 9.24
N HIS A 275 -19.56 -7.45 10.33
CA HIS A 275 -20.68 -8.40 10.41
C HIS A 275 -22.03 -7.69 10.32
N ASP A 276 -22.91 -8.21 9.48
CA ASP A 276 -24.18 -7.59 9.07
C ASP A 276 -23.99 -6.08 8.80
N ASN A 277 -22.99 -5.72 8.01
CA ASN A 277 -22.76 -4.31 7.70
C ASN A 277 -23.57 -3.88 6.47
N ALA A 278 -23.56 -2.56 6.18
CA ALA A 278 -24.37 -2.02 5.09
C ALA A 278 -24.04 -2.63 3.70
N ALA A 279 -22.76 -2.94 3.43
CA ALA A 279 -22.35 -3.52 2.14
C ALA A 279 -22.86 -4.96 1.99
N ILE A 280 -22.85 -5.74 3.07
CA ILE A 280 -23.38 -7.11 3.08
C ILE A 280 -24.89 -7.10 2.91
N ARG A 281 -25.60 -6.22 3.63
CA ARG A 281 -27.06 -6.07 3.46
C ARG A 281 -27.44 -5.67 2.04
N GLU A 282 -26.72 -4.71 1.45
CA GLU A 282 -26.93 -4.29 0.06
C GLU A 282 -26.76 -5.47 -0.91
N TYR A 283 -25.68 -6.25 -0.73
CA TYR A 283 -25.42 -7.42 -1.56
C TYR A 283 -26.51 -8.48 -1.40
N ASN A 284 -26.92 -8.79 -0.17
CA ASN A 284 -27.96 -9.78 0.11
C ASN A 284 -29.33 -9.37 -0.47
N GLN A 285 -29.62 -8.07 -0.52
CA GLN A 285 -30.88 -7.54 -1.04
C GLN A 285 -30.91 -7.41 -2.56
N THR A 286 -29.77 -7.05 -3.18
CA THR A 286 -29.74 -6.60 -4.58
C THR A 286 -28.86 -7.45 -5.50
N GLY A 287 -28.00 -8.31 -4.92
CA GLY A 287 -26.91 -8.98 -5.64
C GLY A 287 -25.81 -8.01 -6.11
N ARG A 288 -25.80 -6.76 -5.63
CA ARG A 288 -24.84 -5.72 -6.03
C ARG A 288 -24.22 -5.06 -4.82
N ILE A 289 -23.03 -4.49 -5.03
CA ILE A 289 -22.35 -3.60 -4.09
C ILE A 289 -21.88 -2.38 -4.88
N VAL A 290 -22.50 -1.23 -4.63
CA VAL A 290 -22.05 0.04 -5.20
C VAL A 290 -20.81 0.50 -4.44
N LEU A 291 -19.65 0.44 -5.10
CA LEU A 291 -18.37 0.88 -4.55
C LEU A 291 -18.16 2.38 -4.74
N THR A 292 -18.57 2.91 -5.88
CA THR A 292 -18.40 4.32 -6.24
C THR A 292 -19.59 4.84 -7.04
N THR A 293 -19.96 6.10 -6.78
CA THR A 293 -21.04 6.81 -7.47
C THR A 293 -20.58 8.21 -7.89
N TRP A 294 -21.00 8.67 -9.05
CA TRP A 294 -20.84 10.05 -9.48
C TRP A 294 -21.97 10.92 -8.91
N ASP A 295 -21.64 11.96 -8.14
CA ASP A 295 -22.63 12.83 -7.50
C ASP A 295 -23.06 14.04 -8.36
N GLY A 296 -22.63 14.09 -9.62
CA GLY A 296 -22.79 15.25 -10.50
C GLY A 296 -21.50 16.08 -10.64
N SER A 297 -20.56 15.95 -9.70
CA SER A 297 -19.30 16.74 -9.66
C SER A 297 -18.05 15.94 -9.30
N LYS A 298 -18.19 14.90 -8.48
CA LYS A 298 -17.09 14.05 -8.03
C LYS A 298 -17.54 12.61 -7.86
N VAL A 299 -16.56 11.71 -7.83
CA VAL A 299 -16.81 10.33 -7.44
C VAL A 299 -16.76 10.22 -5.93
N VAL A 300 -17.79 9.62 -5.34
CA VAL A 300 -17.90 9.31 -3.92
C VAL A 300 -17.81 7.80 -3.73
N ASN A 301 -17.02 7.34 -2.75
CA ASN A 301 -16.88 5.92 -2.47
C ASN A 301 -17.74 5.46 -1.29
N LYS A 302 -18.21 4.21 -1.36
CA LYS A 302 -18.75 3.49 -0.22
C LYS A 302 -17.70 3.38 0.88
N LYS A 303 -18.12 3.62 2.11
CA LYS A 303 -17.29 3.60 3.31
C LYS A 303 -17.43 2.29 4.07
N GLY A 304 -16.47 2.03 4.96
CA GLY A 304 -16.47 0.85 5.82
C GLY A 304 -15.85 -0.38 5.16
N VAL A 305 -16.14 -1.53 5.75
CA VAL A 305 -15.62 -2.83 5.31
C VAL A 305 -16.52 -3.39 4.22
N ILE A 306 -15.96 -3.78 3.09
CA ILE A 306 -16.71 -4.23 1.93
C ILE A 306 -16.25 -5.64 1.54
N PRO A 307 -17.11 -6.67 1.63
CA PRO A 307 -16.74 -8.00 1.19
C PRO A 307 -16.55 -8.05 -0.34
N VAL A 308 -15.60 -8.85 -0.80
CA VAL A 308 -15.46 -9.21 -2.22
C VAL A 308 -16.18 -10.56 -2.42
N PRO A 309 -17.38 -10.59 -3.01
CA PRO A 309 -18.15 -11.81 -3.15
C PRO A 309 -17.62 -12.71 -4.28
N PRO A 310 -17.98 -14.01 -4.34
CA PRO A 310 -17.59 -14.91 -5.42
C PRO A 310 -17.86 -14.36 -6.83
N ASP A 311 -18.98 -13.67 -7.00
CA ASP A 311 -19.44 -13.05 -8.25
C ASP A 311 -19.07 -11.55 -8.36
N TRP A 312 -18.02 -11.10 -7.66
CA TRP A 312 -17.60 -9.68 -7.61
C TRP A 312 -17.50 -9.01 -8.98
N GLN A 313 -17.16 -9.77 -10.03
CA GLN A 313 -17.04 -9.26 -11.39
C GLN A 313 -18.36 -8.68 -11.90
N THR A 314 -19.50 -9.21 -11.47
CA THR A 314 -20.82 -8.66 -11.77
C THR A 314 -21.35 -7.86 -10.58
N ALA A 315 -21.15 -8.31 -9.34
CA ALA A 315 -21.71 -7.67 -8.17
C ALA A 315 -21.21 -6.23 -7.94
N PHE A 316 -19.93 -5.95 -8.21
CA PHE A 316 -19.36 -4.61 -8.02
C PHE A 316 -19.85 -3.62 -9.07
N GLN A 317 -20.42 -2.52 -8.60
CA GLN A 317 -20.78 -1.37 -9.42
C GLN A 317 -19.86 -0.19 -9.11
N LEU A 318 -19.30 0.39 -10.17
CA LEU A 318 -18.37 1.50 -10.09
C LEU A 318 -18.72 2.53 -11.17
N ASP A 319 -18.88 3.78 -10.77
CA ASP A 319 -18.99 4.88 -11.71
C ASP A 319 -17.62 5.37 -12.14
N PHE A 320 -17.39 5.37 -13.45
CA PHE A 320 -16.19 5.92 -14.07
C PHE A 320 -16.48 7.30 -14.63
N VAL A 321 -15.42 8.11 -14.67
CA VAL A 321 -15.41 9.44 -15.25
C VAL A 321 -14.33 9.53 -16.32
N ASP A 322 -14.43 10.53 -17.17
CA ASP A 322 -13.38 10.87 -18.12
C ASP A 322 -12.95 12.33 -18.00
N TYR A 323 -11.73 12.64 -18.42
CA TYR A 323 -11.19 13.98 -18.39
C TYR A 323 -11.18 14.58 -19.80
N THR A 324 -12.00 15.60 -20.01
CA THR A 324 -12.20 16.26 -21.32
C THR A 324 -11.29 17.46 -21.57
N GLY A 325 -10.44 17.81 -20.59
CA GLY A 325 -9.48 18.90 -20.74
C GLY A 325 -8.25 18.46 -21.53
N ASP A 326 -7.34 19.41 -21.79
CA ASP A 326 -6.07 19.10 -22.46
C ASP A 326 -5.28 18.05 -21.65
N PRO A 327 -5.05 16.84 -22.21
CA PRO A 327 -4.36 15.77 -21.51
C PRO A 327 -2.88 16.09 -21.25
N THR A 328 -2.29 17.02 -22.01
CA THR A 328 -0.88 17.43 -21.90
C THR A 328 -0.64 18.54 -20.89
N SER A 329 -1.70 19.22 -20.44
CA SER A 329 -1.59 20.28 -19.44
C SER A 329 -0.98 19.74 -18.13
N PRO A 330 0.04 20.40 -17.55
CA PRO A 330 0.64 19.97 -16.29
C PRO A 330 -0.31 20.12 -15.10
N THR A 331 -1.41 20.86 -15.27
CA THR A 331 -2.43 21.10 -14.25
C THR A 331 -3.73 20.38 -14.57
N THR A 332 -4.54 20.11 -13.54
CA THR A 332 -5.88 19.52 -13.69
C THR A 332 -6.95 20.55 -13.43
N ASP A 333 -7.74 20.84 -14.46
CA ASP A 333 -8.96 21.63 -14.33
C ASP A 333 -10.08 20.71 -13.79
N PRO A 334 -10.52 20.90 -12.54
CA PRO A 334 -11.52 20.01 -11.92
C PRO A 334 -12.88 20.05 -12.63
N THR A 335 -13.17 21.08 -13.43
CA THR A 335 -14.45 21.23 -14.16
C THR A 335 -14.54 20.37 -15.41
N LYS A 336 -13.42 19.76 -15.84
CA LYS A 336 -13.35 18.97 -17.08
C LYS A 336 -13.61 17.48 -16.88
N TRP A 337 -13.86 17.05 -15.65
CA TRP A 337 -14.30 15.70 -15.36
C TRP A 337 -15.78 15.54 -15.66
N VAL A 338 -16.11 14.53 -16.46
CA VAL A 338 -17.49 14.20 -16.83
C VAL A 338 -17.77 12.74 -16.50
N PHE A 339 -19.02 12.43 -16.21
CA PHE A 339 -19.45 11.04 -16.09
C PHE A 339 -19.21 10.29 -17.39
N LEU A 340 -18.59 9.12 -17.32
CA LEU A 340 -18.33 8.26 -18.47
C LEU A 340 -19.38 7.15 -18.53
N LYS A 341 -19.39 6.25 -17.53
CA LYS A 341 -20.34 5.14 -17.43
C LYS A 341 -20.27 4.43 -16.09
N THR A 342 -21.28 3.60 -15.81
CA THR A 342 -21.27 2.63 -14.70
C THR A 342 -20.79 1.28 -15.21
N GLY A 343 -19.85 0.68 -14.46
CA GLY A 343 -19.29 -0.65 -14.73
C GLY A 343 -17.96 -0.61 -15.47
N ALA A 344 -17.09 -1.57 -15.16
CA ALA A 344 -15.80 -1.74 -15.80
C ALA A 344 -15.88 -2.70 -16.98
N ASP A 345 -15.17 -2.39 -18.08
CA ASP A 345 -15.02 -3.31 -19.23
C ASP A 345 -14.05 -4.44 -18.90
N GLY A 346 -12.98 -4.14 -18.18
CA GLY A 346 -11.96 -5.11 -17.76
C GLY A 346 -11.82 -5.17 -16.26
N LYS A 347 -11.63 -6.39 -15.77
CA LYS A 347 -11.63 -6.71 -14.35
C LYS A 347 -10.52 -7.70 -14.10
N GLN A 348 -9.66 -7.41 -13.13
CA GLN A 348 -8.52 -8.26 -12.81
C GLN A 348 -8.43 -8.45 -11.30
N MET A 349 -8.05 -9.66 -10.91
CA MET A 349 -7.63 -9.96 -9.55
C MET A 349 -6.40 -10.84 -9.61
N LEU A 350 -5.29 -10.39 -9.03
CA LEU A 350 -4.08 -11.19 -8.89
C LEU A 350 -3.73 -11.40 -7.42
N TYR A 351 -3.15 -12.56 -7.14
CA TYR A 351 -2.69 -12.97 -5.81
C TYR A 351 -3.77 -12.95 -4.70
N ALA A 352 -5.03 -12.96 -5.10
CA ALA A 352 -6.20 -13.01 -4.25
C ALA A 352 -7.25 -13.93 -4.84
N GLU A 353 -8.21 -14.27 -4.01
CA GLU A 353 -9.48 -14.88 -4.37
C GLU A 353 -10.61 -14.10 -3.69
N PRO A 354 -11.82 -14.09 -4.26
CA PRO A 354 -12.98 -13.56 -3.54
C PRO A 354 -13.26 -14.38 -2.27
N LEU A 355 -14.04 -13.85 -1.35
CA LEU A 355 -14.56 -14.61 -0.20
C LEU A 355 -15.41 -15.79 -0.67
N SER A 356 -15.50 -16.84 0.15
CA SER A 356 -16.34 -18.00 -0.15
C SER A 356 -17.79 -17.69 0.22
N GLN A 357 -18.73 -18.46 -0.32
CA GLN A 357 -20.13 -18.33 0.08
C GLN A 357 -20.31 -18.53 1.60
N GLU A 358 -19.60 -19.50 2.19
CA GLU A 358 -19.62 -19.72 3.63
C GLU A 358 -19.10 -18.51 4.42
N GLN A 359 -18.01 -17.88 3.96
CA GLN A 359 -17.47 -16.67 4.58
C GLN A 359 -18.45 -15.51 4.50
N LEU A 360 -19.13 -15.32 3.37
CA LEU A 360 -20.18 -14.31 3.24
C LEU A 360 -21.39 -14.59 4.14
N GLN A 361 -21.79 -15.84 4.27
CA GLN A 361 -22.88 -16.24 5.18
C GLN A 361 -22.54 -15.94 6.64
N LYS A 362 -21.28 -16.21 7.05
CA LYS A 362 -20.77 -15.84 8.39
C LYS A 362 -20.76 -14.33 8.59
N LEU A 363 -20.32 -13.57 7.59
CA LEU A 363 -20.35 -12.11 7.62
C LEU A 363 -21.79 -11.55 7.63
N SER A 364 -22.77 -12.27 7.09
CA SER A 364 -24.18 -11.85 7.12
C SER A 364 -24.86 -12.02 8.48
N GLN A 365 -24.22 -12.69 9.44
CA GLN A 365 -24.75 -12.82 10.79
C GLN A 365 -24.41 -11.57 11.61
N PRO A 366 -25.36 -10.99 12.36
CA PRO A 366 -25.08 -9.86 13.22
C PRO A 366 -24.27 -10.29 14.44
N TYR A 367 -23.24 -9.51 14.75
CA TYR A 367 -22.46 -9.63 15.99
C TYR A 367 -22.16 -8.24 16.55
N THR A 368 -22.14 -8.12 17.87
CA THR A 368 -21.82 -6.87 18.55
C THR A 368 -20.52 -7.06 19.32
N SER A 369 -19.61 -6.10 19.21
CA SER A 369 -18.42 -6.10 20.08
C SER A 369 -18.80 -5.98 21.57
N PRO A 370 -18.05 -6.61 22.48
CA PRO A 370 -18.25 -6.46 23.92
C PRO A 370 -18.21 -5.02 24.42
#